data_AF-A0A415VCI0-F1
#
_entry.id   AF-A0A415VCI0-F1
#
_cell.length_a   1.000
_cell.length_b   1.000
_cell.length_c   1.000
_cell.angle_alpha   90.00
_cell.angle_beta   90.00
_cell.angle_gamma   90.00
#
_symmetry.space_group_name_H-M   'P 1'
#
loop_
_entity.id
_entity.type
_entity.pdbx_description
1 polymer ?
#
loop_
_entity_poly.entity_id
_entity_poly.type
_entity_poly.pdbx_seq_one_letter_code
_entity_poly.pdbx_strand_id
1 'polypeptide(L)'
;MVNLTSGYINPAAGYRNSDDGSMSNVGSNGNYWSASPNSENNGYNLNFNSGNVNPANNNNRANGFSVRCVQAFTNAERIHVLFILCRAT
;
A
#
# COMPACT_ATOMS: atom_id res chain seq x y z
N MET A 1 -11.50 -25.23 2.29
CA MET A 1 -11.54 -24.18 1.25
C MET A 1 -11.84 -22.87 1.95
N VAL A 2 -10.94 -21.89 1.89
CA VAL A 2 -11.15 -20.58 2.55
C VAL A 2 -12.23 -19.83 1.76
N ASN A 3 -13.35 -19.55 2.40
CA ASN A 3 -14.48 -18.86 1.79
C ASN A 3 -14.15 -17.36 1.72
N LEU A 4 -13.78 -16.85 0.55
CA LEU A 4 -13.43 -15.44 0.31
C LEU A 4 -14.66 -14.56 0.09
N THR A 5 -15.79 -14.82 0.77
CA THR A 5 -17.01 -14.02 0.63
C THR A 5 -16.89 -12.61 1.19
N SER A 6 -15.83 -12.29 1.94
CA SER A 6 -15.46 -10.90 2.19
C SER A 6 -14.42 -10.49 1.15
N GLY A 7 -14.89 -9.92 0.04
CA GLY A 7 -14.00 -9.27 -0.93
C GLY A 7 -13.04 -8.33 -0.21
N TYR A 8 -11.77 -8.41 -0.57
CA TYR A 8 -10.74 -7.54 -0.01
C TYR A 8 -11.01 -6.10 -0.46
N ILE A 9 -11.58 -5.28 0.43
CA ILE A 9 -11.91 -3.88 0.14
C ILE A 9 -10.76 -2.99 0.58
N ASN A 10 -10.28 -2.18 -0.36
CA ASN A 10 -9.28 -1.16 -0.09
C ASN A 10 -9.99 0.18 -0.02
N PRO A 11 -10.15 0.79 1.18
CA PRO A 11 -10.83 2.07 1.27
C PRO A 11 -10.07 3.17 0.50
N ALA A 12 -10.82 4.07 -0.14
CA ALA A 12 -10.29 5.32 -0.65
C ALA A 12 -10.03 6.30 0.51
N ALA A 13 -9.09 5.95 1.40
CA ALA A 13 -8.82 6.69 2.64
C ALA A 13 -8.14 8.05 2.40
N GLY A 14 -7.76 8.37 1.17
CA GLY A 14 -6.97 9.56 0.89
C GLY A 14 -5.55 9.43 1.40
N TYR A 15 -4.98 10.54 1.88
CA TYR A 15 -3.68 10.60 2.51
C TYR A 15 -3.50 11.82 3.42
N ARG A 16 -2.52 11.77 4.32
CA ARG A 16 -2.03 12.94 5.06
C ARG A 16 -0.94 13.66 4.27
N ASN A 17 -1.12 14.94 3.96
CA ASN A 17 -0.14 15.76 3.26
C ASN A 17 1.09 16.03 4.15
N SER A 18 2.29 15.96 3.56
CA SER A 18 3.55 16.28 4.24
C SER A 18 3.69 17.74 4.65
N ASP A 19 3.10 18.66 3.88
CA ASP A 19 3.39 20.09 3.97
C ASP A 19 2.69 20.73 5.18
N ASP A 20 1.45 20.34 5.43
CA ASP A 20 0.59 20.93 6.47
C ASP A 20 -0.10 19.89 7.37
N GLY A 21 0.07 18.60 7.10
CA GLY A 21 -0.59 17.53 7.87
C GLY A 21 -2.08 17.34 7.56
N SER A 22 -2.64 18.05 6.57
CA SER A 22 -4.06 17.94 6.20
C SER A 22 -4.40 16.60 5.54
N MET A 23 -5.67 16.19 5.64
CA MET A 23 -6.18 15.02 4.94
C MET A 23 -6.67 15.39 3.54
N SER A 24 -6.11 14.76 2.52
CA SER A 24 -6.40 15.01 1.10
C SER A 24 -7.03 13.78 0.44
N ASN A 25 -7.95 14.01 -0.52
CA ASN A 25 -8.56 12.99 -1.38
C ASN A 25 -9.32 11.85 -0.66
N VAL A 26 -9.79 12.12 0.56
CA VAL A 26 -10.63 11.18 1.33
C VAL A 26 -11.90 10.87 0.54
N GLY A 27 -12.24 9.59 0.42
CA GLY A 27 -13.40 9.09 -0.34
C GLY A 27 -13.19 9.07 -1.87
N SER A 28 -12.12 9.68 -2.39
CA SER A 28 -11.88 9.80 -3.83
C SER A 28 -10.71 8.95 -4.31
N ASN A 29 -9.60 8.94 -3.57
CA ASN A 29 -8.39 8.21 -3.96
C ASN A 29 -7.95 7.23 -2.86
N GLY A 30 -7.58 6.02 -3.26
CA GLY A 30 -6.84 5.10 -2.41
C GLY A 30 -5.35 5.22 -2.69
N ASN A 31 -4.58 5.60 -1.66
CA ASN A 31 -3.11 5.67 -1.73
C ASN A 31 -2.51 4.68 -0.74
N TYR A 32 -1.72 3.73 -1.24
CA TYR A 32 -1.10 2.70 -0.42
C TYR A 32 0.38 2.57 -0.73
N TRP A 33 1.22 2.70 0.30
CA TRP A 33 2.65 2.52 0.15
C TRP A 33 3.00 1.08 -0.26
N SER A 34 3.95 0.96 -1.18
CA SER A 34 4.71 -0.27 -1.41
C SER A 34 5.96 -0.27 -0.54
N ALA A 35 6.48 -1.45 -0.25
CA ALA A 35 7.80 -1.60 0.37
C ALA A 35 8.96 -1.28 -0.59
N SER A 36 8.69 -1.18 -1.89
CA SER A 36 9.70 -0.89 -2.91
C SER A 36 10.11 0.60 -2.88
N PRO A 37 11.41 0.92 -2.77
CA PRO A 37 11.89 2.28 -2.89
C PRO A 37 11.82 2.77 -4.34
N ASN A 38 11.62 4.08 -4.55
CA ASN A 38 11.76 4.71 -5.87
C ASN A 38 13.02 5.58 -5.94
N SER A 39 13.27 6.42 -4.93
CA SER A 39 14.48 7.23 -4.79
C SER A 39 14.71 7.60 -3.31
N GLU A 40 15.70 8.47 -3.05
CA GLU A 40 15.94 9.02 -1.71
C GLU A 40 14.70 9.73 -1.16
N ASN A 41 14.00 10.50 -1.98
CA ASN A 41 12.87 11.33 -1.57
C ASN A 41 11.50 10.69 -1.87
N ASN A 42 11.44 9.73 -2.79
CA ASN A 42 10.18 9.15 -3.26
C ASN A 42 10.06 7.65 -2.99
N GLY A 43 8.85 7.20 -2.67
CA GLY A 43 8.48 5.79 -2.55
C GLY A 43 7.51 5.39 -3.66
N TYR A 44 7.45 4.09 -3.97
CA TYR A 44 6.37 3.59 -4.82
C TYR A 44 5.08 3.42 -4.03
N ASN A 45 3.96 3.75 -4.64
CA ASN A 45 2.64 3.57 -4.08
C ASN A 45 1.64 3.07 -5.12
N LEU A 46 0.68 2.26 -4.67
CA LEU A 46 -0.56 2.04 -5.40
C LEU A 46 -1.41 3.31 -5.27
N ASN A 47 -1.91 3.81 -6.39
CA ASN A 47 -2.92 4.86 -6.46
C ASN A 47 -4.11 4.33 -7.27
N PHE A 48 -5.33 4.50 -6.75
CA PHE A 48 -6.53 4.25 -7.54
C PHE A 48 -7.63 5.24 -7.21
N ASN A 49 -8.52 5.43 -8.17
CA ASN A 49 -9.77 6.18 -8.06
C ASN A 49 -10.85 5.47 -8.89
N SER A 50 -12.01 6.09 -9.06
CA SER A 50 -13.14 5.49 -9.80
C SER A 50 -12.87 5.21 -11.28
N GLY A 51 -11.88 5.85 -11.89
CA GLY A 51 -11.59 5.75 -13.33
C GLY A 51 -10.25 5.13 -13.68
N ASN A 52 -9.31 5.00 -12.74
CA ASN A 52 -7.97 4.52 -13.02
C ASN A 52 -7.30 3.81 -11.83
N VAL A 53 -6.41 2.89 -12.14
CA VAL A 53 -5.49 2.24 -11.19
C VAL A 53 -4.06 2.41 -11.69
N ASN A 54 -3.22 3.06 -10.91
CA ASN A 54 -1.78 3.13 -11.11
C ASN A 54 -1.06 2.30 -10.03
N PRO A 55 -0.61 1.08 -10.35
CA PRO A 55 0.00 0.18 -9.38
C PRO A 55 1.41 0.59 -8.93
N ALA A 56 2.08 1.47 -9.68
CA ALA A 56 3.47 1.88 -9.43
C ALA A 56 3.62 3.41 -9.56
N ASN A 57 2.72 4.16 -8.92
CA ASN A 57 2.88 5.59 -8.79
C ASN A 57 4.09 5.92 -7.89
N ASN A 58 4.70 7.09 -8.04
CA ASN A 58 5.73 7.56 -7.12
C ASN A 58 5.26 8.83 -6.40
N ASN A 59 5.61 8.97 -5.13
CA ASN A 59 5.27 10.15 -4.35
C ASN A 59 6.30 10.40 -3.23
N ASN A 60 6.32 11.61 -2.69
CA ASN A 60 7.19 12.00 -1.58
C ASN A 60 6.91 11.11 -0.35
N ARG A 61 7.97 10.52 0.20
CA ARG A 61 7.91 9.60 1.35
C ARG A 61 7.39 10.26 2.63
N ALA A 62 7.40 11.59 2.71
CA ALA A 62 6.86 12.33 3.84
C ALA A 62 5.31 12.31 3.90
N ASN A 63 4.64 11.91 2.82
CA ASN A 63 3.19 11.75 2.80
C ASN A 63 2.74 10.53 3.61
N GLY A 64 1.64 10.69 4.36
CA GLY A 64 1.03 9.60 5.11
C GLY A 64 0.06 8.79 4.25
N PHE A 65 0.55 7.77 3.55
CA PHE A 65 -0.29 6.77 2.88
C PHE A 65 -0.51 5.54 3.75
N SER A 66 -1.59 4.82 3.48
CA SER A 66 -1.88 3.58 4.19
C SER A 66 -0.90 2.47 3.80
N VAL A 67 -0.62 1.54 4.70
CA VAL A 67 0.13 0.30 4.42
C VAL A 67 -0.80 -0.89 4.58
N ARG A 68 -0.63 -1.95 3.79
CA ARG A 68 -1.39 -3.19 3.97
C ARG A 68 -0.46 -4.40 3.96
N CYS A 69 -0.71 -5.32 4.88
CA CYS A 69 0.02 -6.57 4.94
C CYS A 69 -0.40 -7.46 3.76
N VAL A 70 0.58 -8.05 3.08
CA VAL A 70 0.34 -9.01 2.00
C VAL A 70 0.81 -10.38 2.49
N GLN A 71 -0.05 -11.37 2.45
CA GLN A 71 0.36 -12.74 2.77
C GLN A 71 0.69 -13.48 1.47
N ALA A 72 1.94 -13.91 1.33
CA ALA A 72 2.35 -14.77 0.23
C ALA A 72 2.11 -16.23 0.62
N PHE A 73 1.19 -16.91 -0.08
CA PHE A 73 1.03 -18.36 0.03
C PHE A 73 1.89 -19.03 -1.04
N THR A 74 3.16 -19.28 -0.75
CA THR A 74 3.98 -20.13 -1.61
C THR A 74 3.69 -21.59 -1.27
N ASN A 75 3.05 -22.34 -2.18
CA ASN A 75 2.95 -23.80 -2.09
C ASN A 75 4.31 -24.45 -2.44
N ALA A 76 5.32 -24.18 -1.63
CA ALA A 76 6.58 -24.88 -1.67
C ALA A 76 6.91 -25.27 -0.25
N GLU A 77 6.87 -26.57 0.00
CA GLU A 77 7.24 -27.16 1.28
C GLU A 77 8.62 -26.65 1.72
N ARG A 78 8.71 -26.28 3.00
CA ARG A 78 9.92 -26.19 3.84
C ARG A 78 10.69 -24.85 3.90
N ILE A 79 10.42 -24.15 5.02
CA ILE A 79 11.39 -23.75 6.08
C ILE A 79 11.79 -22.26 6.24
N HIS A 80 11.55 -21.30 5.35
CA HIS A 80 12.03 -19.91 5.60
C HIS A 80 11.06 -18.75 5.33
N VAL A 81 9.76 -18.91 5.56
CA VAL A 81 8.78 -17.82 5.40
C VAL A 81 8.45 -17.11 6.73
N LEU A 82 9.41 -17.03 7.66
CA LEU A 82 9.26 -16.17 8.86
C LEU A 82 9.80 -14.74 8.64
N PHE A 83 10.31 -14.39 7.45
CA PHE A 83 11.05 -13.13 7.25
C PHE A 83 10.41 -12.09 6.30
N ILE A 84 9.14 -12.20 5.95
CA ILE A 84 8.52 -11.28 4.98
C ILE A 84 7.11 -10.96 5.50
N LEU A 85 6.89 -9.96 6.37
CA LEU A 85 6.63 -8.58 5.95
C LEU A 85 6.46 -7.66 7.18
N CYS A 86 7.46 -7.62 8.05
CA CYS A 86 7.63 -6.49 8.97
C CYS A 86 9.12 -6.27 9.26
N ARG A 87 9.89 -5.94 8.21
CA ARG A 87 11.07 -5.10 8.41
C ARG A 87 10.74 -3.74 7.84
N ALA A 88 10.06 -2.94 8.65
CA ALA A 88 10.37 -1.52 8.69
C ALA A 88 11.85 -1.43 9.10
N THR A 89 12.59 -0.57 8.39
CA THR A 89 14.02 -0.27 8.59
C THR A 89 14.45 -0.24 10.05
#